data_AF-A0A9E6ZQE2-F1
#
_entry.id   AF-A0A9E6ZQE2-F1
#
_cell.length_a   1.000
_cell.length_b   1.000
_cell.length_c   1.000
_cell.angle_alpha   90.00
_cell.angle_beta   90.00
_cell.angle_gamma   90.00
#
_symmetry.space_group_name_H-M   'P 1'
#
loop_
_entity.id
_entity.type
_entity.pdbx_description
1 polymer ?
#
loop_
_entity_poly.entity_id
_entity_poly.type
_entity_poly.pdbx_seq_one_letter_code
_entity_poly.pdbx_strand_id
1 'polypeptide(L)'
;MQIVKGTFRGIKFQKNETFNLDNMTDGRGAMHLTVRNTGNVDIIIDDHTQEVIKPDHIFVVEGIVAVLNQNFKLKFGSTTGIPSPIKEGIIRFCIVNC
;
A
#
# COMPACT_ATOMS: atom_id res chain seq x y z
N MET A 1 12.33 11.82 -22.33
CA MET A 1 11.64 11.79 -21.03
C MET A 1 10.15 11.66 -21.30
N GLN A 2 9.56 10.49 -21.08
CA GLN A 2 8.13 10.27 -21.30
C GLN A 2 7.38 10.70 -20.03
N ILE A 3 6.61 11.78 -20.11
CA ILE A 3 5.80 12.26 -19.00
C ILE A 3 4.50 11.47 -19.02
N VAL A 4 4.39 10.47 -18.15
CA VAL A 4 3.14 9.71 -17.96
C VAL A 4 2.20 10.57 -17.13
N LYS A 5 1.09 11.02 -17.72
CA LYS A 5 0.00 11.66 -16.97
C LYS A 5 -0.76 10.56 -16.22
N GLY A 6 -1.01 10.77 -14.94
CA GLY A 6 -1.71 9.78 -14.11
C GLY A 6 -2.57 10.41 -13.03
N THR A 7 -3.49 9.61 -12.50
CA THR A 7 -4.34 10.00 -11.38
C THR A 7 -3.79 9.39 -10.10
N PHE A 8 -3.43 10.25 -9.14
CA PHE A 8 -3.02 9.80 -7.81
C PHE A 8 -4.24 9.48 -6.96
N ARG A 9 -4.26 8.28 -6.37
CA ARG A 9 -5.23 7.91 -5.33
C ARG A 9 -4.51 7.62 -4.03
N GLY A 10 -5.12 8.04 -2.92
CA GLY A 10 -4.65 7.79 -1.57
C GLY A 10 -5.79 7.28 -0.71
N ILE A 11 -5.55 6.20 0.03
CA ILE A 11 -6.55 5.56 0.89
C ILE A 11 -5.92 5.35 2.26
N LYS A 12 -6.60 5.87 3.28
CA LYS A 12 -6.30 5.59 4.68
C LYS A 12 -6.99 4.29 5.08
N PHE A 13 -6.29 3.44 5.81
CA PHE A 13 -6.83 2.20 6.37
C PHE A 13 -6.46 2.06 7.85
N GLN A 14 -7.38 1.46 8.61
CA GLN A 14 -7.25 1.31 10.07
C GLN A 14 -7.55 -0.12 10.55
N LYS A 15 -7.76 -1.04 9.60
CA LYS A 15 -7.93 -2.48 9.80
C LYS A 15 -7.14 -3.22 8.73
N ASN A 16 -7.03 -4.54 8.88
CA ASN A 16 -6.43 -5.37 7.83
C ASN A 16 -7.27 -5.23 6.56
N GLU A 17 -6.63 -5.00 5.42
CA GLU A 17 -7.30 -4.71 4.16
C GLU A 17 -6.69 -5.51 3.02
N THR A 18 -7.51 -5.81 2.02
CA THR A 18 -7.06 -6.36 0.74
C THR A 18 -7.38 -5.35 -0.34
N PHE A 19 -6.35 -4.83 -1.00
CA PHE A 19 -6.48 -3.89 -2.10
C PHE A 19 -6.45 -4.65 -3.42
N ASN A 20 -7.56 -4.60 -4.15
CA ASN A 20 -7.65 -5.11 -5.50
C ASN A 20 -7.31 -3.98 -6.48
N LEU A 21 -6.03 -3.84 -6.81
CA LEU A 21 -5.53 -2.78 -7.69
C LEU A 21 -6.13 -2.87 -9.09
N ASP A 22 -6.46 -4.05 -9.59
CA ASP A 22 -7.12 -4.25 -10.87
C ASP A 22 -8.47 -3.49 -10.92
N ASN A 23 -9.35 -3.78 -9.95
CA ASN A 23 -10.63 -3.07 -9.83
C ASN A 23 -10.45 -1.59 -9.50
N MET A 24 -9.49 -1.24 -8.64
CA MET A 24 -9.28 0.14 -8.19
C MET A 24 -8.66 1.06 -9.26
N THR A 25 -8.10 0.48 -10.31
CA THR A 25 -7.49 1.19 -11.44
C THR A 25 -8.27 1.04 -12.75
N ASP A 26 -9.44 0.40 -12.70
CA ASP A 26 -10.24 0.07 -13.89
C ASP A 26 -9.43 -0.74 -14.93
N GLY A 27 -8.61 -1.68 -14.46
CA GLY A 27 -7.74 -2.52 -15.32
C GLY A 27 -6.50 -1.83 -15.87
N ARG A 28 -6.23 -0.56 -15.52
CA ARG A 28 -5.06 0.20 -16.02
C ARG A 28 -3.76 -0.08 -15.27
N GLY A 29 -3.87 -0.60 -14.05
CA GLY A 29 -2.74 -0.92 -13.19
C GLY A 29 -2.15 0.29 -12.46
N ALA A 30 -1.35 -0.02 -11.45
CA ALA A 30 -0.65 0.95 -10.60
C ALA A 30 0.85 0.99 -10.95
N MET A 31 1.39 2.16 -11.32
CA MET A 31 2.81 2.30 -11.70
C MET A 31 3.74 2.67 -10.54
N HIS A 32 3.20 3.29 -9.50
CA HIS A 32 3.94 3.68 -8.31
C HIS A 32 3.02 3.40 -7.13
N LEU A 33 3.43 2.53 -6.22
CA LEU A 33 2.65 2.15 -5.04
C LEU A 33 3.48 2.44 -3.80
N THR A 34 2.89 3.18 -2.86
CA THR A 34 3.51 3.46 -1.57
C THR A 34 2.60 3.02 -0.46
N VAL A 35 3.15 2.45 0.59
CA VAL A 35 2.45 2.19 1.85
C VAL A 35 3.21 2.91 2.95
N ARG A 36 2.58 3.90 3.57
CA ARG A 36 3.12 4.62 4.72
C ARG A 36 2.45 4.12 5.99
N ASN A 37 3.25 3.74 6.98
CA ASN A 37 2.75 3.52 8.32
C ASN A 37 2.65 4.87 9.05
N THR A 38 1.44 5.26 9.45
CA THR A 38 1.20 6.49 10.24
C THR A 38 0.73 6.16 11.66
N GLY A 39 0.63 4.88 11.99
CA GLY A 39 0.34 4.38 13.32
C GLY A 39 1.61 4.00 14.08
N ASN A 40 1.42 3.36 15.24
CA ASN A 40 2.51 2.86 16.08
C ASN A 40 2.56 1.31 16.12
N VAL A 41 1.80 0.66 15.24
CA VAL A 41 1.79 -0.80 15.05
C VAL A 41 2.40 -1.12 13.69
N ASP A 42 3.28 -2.11 13.62
CA ASP A 42 3.86 -2.59 12.36
C ASP A 42 2.76 -2.93 11.33
N ILE A 43 2.99 -2.57 10.07
CA ILE A 43 2.20 -3.05 8.93
C ILE A 43 2.98 -4.15 8.25
N ILE A 44 2.31 -5.25 7.90
CA ILE A 44 2.88 -6.42 7.25
C ILE A 44 2.25 -6.54 5.87
N ILE A 45 3.08 -6.66 4.84
CA ILE A 45 2.64 -7.07 3.51
C ILE A 45 2.43 -8.58 3.56
N ASP A 46 1.18 -9.01 3.46
CA ASP A 46 0.80 -10.41 3.63
C ASP A 46 0.95 -11.19 2.32
N ASP A 47 2.21 -11.35 1.92
CA ASP A 47 2.67 -12.16 0.79
C ASP A 47 3.80 -13.12 1.22
N HIS A 48 4.55 -13.67 0.27
CA HIS A 48 5.66 -14.58 0.56
C HIS A 48 6.86 -13.91 1.23
N THR A 49 7.01 -12.59 1.11
CA THR A 49 8.12 -11.83 1.70
C THR A 49 7.84 -11.46 3.15
N GLN A 50 6.58 -11.30 3.53
CA GLN A 50 6.16 -10.85 4.86
C GLN A 50 6.87 -9.53 5.27
N GLU A 51 7.09 -8.64 4.30
CA GLU A 51 7.80 -7.38 4.52
C GLU A 51 7.12 -6.54 5.61
N VAL A 52 7.94 -5.97 6.51
CA VAL A 52 7.48 -5.24 7.69
C VAL A 52 7.75 -3.75 7.56
N ILE A 53 6.68 -2.96 7.56
CA ILE A 53 6.70 -1.50 7.53
C ILE A 53 6.55 -1.00 8.97
N LYS A 54 7.67 -0.62 9.57
CA LYS A 54 7.73 -0.04 10.93
C LYS A 54 6.96 1.28 11.04
N PRO A 55 6.60 1.73 12.25
CA PRO A 55 6.06 3.07 12.48
C PRO A 55 6.87 4.16 11.79
N ASP A 56 6.18 5.13 11.21
CA ASP A 56 6.75 6.25 10.43
C ASP A 56 7.53 5.89 9.17
N HIS A 57 7.68 4.60 8.84
CA HIS A 57 8.36 4.17 7.62
C HIS A 57 7.42 4.14 6.42
N ILE A 58 8.03 4.20 5.23
CA ILE A 58 7.35 4.10 3.94
C ILE A 58 7.96 2.94 3.17
N PHE A 59 7.10 2.04 2.69
CA PHE A 59 7.43 1.06 1.67
C PHE A 59 7.05 1.59 0.30
N VAL A 60 7.90 1.37 -0.69
CA VAL A 60 7.72 1.86 -2.07
C VAL A 60 7.94 0.69 -3.03
N VAL A 61 7.00 0.52 -3.95
CA VAL A 61 7.17 -0.31 -5.14
C VAL A 61 7.40 0.61 -6.32
N GLU A 62 8.60 0.52 -6.89
CA GLU A 62 8.96 1.17 -8.13
C GLU A 62 9.02 0.14 -9.25
N GLY A 63 8.26 0.37 -10.31
CA GLY A 63 8.21 -0.50 -11.47
C GLY A 63 8.22 0.31 -12.75
N ILE A 64 8.88 -0.21 -13.78
CA ILE A 64 8.81 0.32 -15.15
C ILE A 64 7.53 -0.10 -15.88
N VAL A 65 6.72 -0.98 -15.26
CA VAL A 65 5.45 -1.50 -15.77
C VAL A 65 4.35 -1.30 -14.74
N ALA A 66 3.11 -1.12 -15.21
CA ALA A 66 1.95 -1.03 -14.35
C ALA A 66 1.63 -2.40 -13.73
N VAL A 67 1.43 -2.44 -12.41
CA VAL A 67 1.11 -3.65 -11.67
C VAL A 67 -0.41 -3.80 -11.56
N LEU A 68 -0.91 -4.93 -12.05
CA LEU A 68 -2.26 -5.42 -11.76
C LEU A 68 -2.14 -6.48 -10.67
N ASN A 69 -2.62 -6.17 -9.46
CA ASN A 69 -2.66 -7.12 -8.35
C ASN A 69 -4.05 -7.14 -7.75
N GLN A 70 -4.71 -8.28 -7.80
CA GLN A 70 -6.07 -8.45 -7.28
C GLN A 70 -6.12 -8.67 -5.77
N ASN A 71 -4.98 -8.98 -5.13
CA ASN A 71 -4.89 -9.42 -3.74
C ASN A 71 -3.67 -8.79 -3.02
N PHE A 72 -3.48 -7.47 -3.10
CA PHE A 72 -2.45 -6.80 -2.32
C PHE A 72 -2.92 -6.66 -0.86
N LYS A 73 -2.48 -7.57 0.00
CA LYS A 73 -2.96 -7.70 1.38
C LYS A 73 -2.05 -6.97 2.36
N LEU A 74 -2.64 -6.15 3.21
CA LEU A 74 -1.97 -5.43 4.28
C LEU A 74 -2.59 -5.80 5.63
N LYS A 75 -1.75 -6.20 6.58
CA LYS A 75 -2.15 -6.57 7.94
C LYS A 75 -1.43 -5.69 8.95
N PHE A 76 -2.05 -5.45 10.10
CA PHE A 76 -1.35 -4.93 11.26
C PHE A 76 -0.77 -6.09 12.07
N GLY A 77 0.48 -5.94 12.49
CA GLY A 77 1.19 -6.90 13.34
C GLY A 77 0.60 -7.02 14.74
N SER A 78 1.26 -7.83 15.58
CA SER A 78 0.87 -8.00 16.98
C SER A 78 0.93 -6.67 17.74
N THR A 79 -0.05 -6.46 18.60
CA THR A 79 -0.12 -5.27 19.48
C THR A 79 0.37 -5.56 20.90
N THR A 80 0.85 -6.78 21.17
CA THR A 80 1.39 -7.15 22.48
C THR A 80 2.56 -6.24 22.84
N GLY A 81 2.50 -5.62 24.01
CA GLY A 81 3.54 -4.69 24.47
C GLY A 81 3.39 -3.24 23.99
N ILE A 82 2.34 -2.90 23.24
CA ILE A 82 2.03 -1.53 22.82
C ILE A 82 0.91 -0.97 23.72
N PRO A 83 1.19 0.00 24.62
CA PRO A 83 0.22 0.46 25.63
C PRO A 83 -1.05 1.12 25.06
N SER A 84 -1.03 1.55 23.80
CA SER A 84 -2.17 2.13 23.08
C SER A 84 -1.95 1.96 21.57
N PRO A 85 -2.34 0.81 20.98
CA PRO A 85 -2.05 0.51 19.59
C PRO A 85 -2.91 1.36 18.64
N ILE A 86 -2.25 2.15 17.82
CA ILE A 86 -2.80 2.94 16.72
C ILE A 86 -2.48 2.18 15.43
N LYS A 87 -3.52 1.55 14.88
CA LYS A 87 -3.47 0.87 13.59
C LYS A 87 -3.85 1.86 12.51
N GLU A 88 -2.85 2.40 11.82
CA GLU A 88 -3.10 3.37 10.76
C GLU A 88 -2.04 3.28 9.66
N GLY A 89 -2.50 3.20 8.42
CA GLY A 89 -1.65 3.30 7.26
C GLY A 89 -2.31 4.08 6.14
N ILE A 90 -1.48 4.54 5.20
CA ILE A 90 -1.92 5.19 3.98
C ILE A 90 -1.29 4.44 2.81
N ILE A 91 -2.12 3.86 1.95
CA ILE A 91 -1.68 3.39 0.64
C ILE A 91 -1.91 4.50 -0.38
N ARG A 92 -0.93 4.75 -1.23
CA ARG A 92 -1.08 5.63 -2.40
C ARG A 92 -0.64 4.89 -3.64
N PHE A 93 -1.32 5.15 -4.75
CA PHE A 93 -0.90 4.64 -6.04
C PHE A 93 -1.21 5.61 -7.17
N CYS A 94 -0.38 5.56 -8.21
CA CYS A 94 -0.58 6.30 -9.46
C CYS A 94 -1.20 5.39 -10.51
N ILE A 95 -2.36 5.79 -11.03
CA ILE A 95 -3.04 5.13 -12.15
C ILE A 95 -2.53 5.76 -13.44
N VAL A 96 -2.03 4.93 -14.36
CA VAL A 96 -1.60 5.39 -15.69
C VAL A 96 -2.82 5.75 -16.51
N ASN A 97 -2.83 6.96 -17.09
CA ASN A 97 -3.78 7.26 -18.17
C ASN A 97 -3.08 6.90 -19.49
N CYS A 98 -3.51 5.79 -20.08
CA CYS A 98 -3.15 5.40 -21.44
C CYS A 98 -3.87 6.30 -22.46
#